data_AF-A0A1R4LRR3-F1
#
_entry.id   AF-A0A1R4LRR3-F1
#
_cell.length_a   1.000
_cell.length_b   1.000
_cell.length_c   1.000
_cell.angle_alpha   90.00
_cell.angle_beta   90.00
_cell.angle_gamma   90.00
#
_symmetry.space_group_name_H-M   'P 1'
#
loop_
_entity.id
_entity.type
_entity.pdbx_description
1 polymer ?
#
loop_
_entity_poly.entity_id
_entity_poly.type
_entity_poly.pdbx_seq_one_letter_code
_entity_poly.pdbx_strand_id
1 'polypeptide(L)'
;MKKIIILLFLFTDFSFAHEIVEEYKKLSSDFIVEYIKGSGNAKEIALKQLDIDPSDSAALLRLSISLDDKQCKNIKSYYLELGSENEIQDISRAIIQRRCHFK
;
A
#
# COMPACT_ATOMS: atom_id res chain seq x y z
N MET A 1 -14.31 33.10 29.97
CA MET A 1 -13.78 31.73 30.15
C MET A 1 -13.54 31.12 28.77
N LYS A 2 -12.32 31.28 28.23
CA LYS A 2 -11.91 30.71 26.93
C LYS A 2 -10.58 30.02 27.14
N LYS A 3 -10.58 28.74 27.53
CA LYS A 3 -9.33 27.95 27.71
C LYS A 3 -9.58 26.45 27.95
N ILE A 4 -10.62 25.84 27.38
CA ILE A 4 -10.81 24.37 27.47
C ILE A 4 -11.51 23.85 26.19
N ILE A 5 -10.88 24.02 25.01
CA ILE A 5 -11.36 23.34 23.78
C ILE A 5 -10.18 22.75 22.96
N ILE A 6 -8.93 23.01 23.32
CA ILE A 6 -7.76 22.55 22.54
C ILE A 6 -7.35 21.11 22.89
N LEU A 7 -7.75 20.58 24.06
CA LEU A 7 -7.29 19.25 24.51
C LEU A 7 -8.01 18.08 23.82
N LEU A 8 -9.29 18.23 23.43
CA LEU A 8 -10.09 17.10 22.92
C LEU A 8 -9.72 16.68 21.49
N PHE A 9 -9.26 17.60 20.64
CA PHE A 9 -8.87 17.27 19.26
C PHE A 9 -7.58 16.45 19.16
N LEU A 10 -6.64 16.63 20.10
CA LEU A 10 -5.38 15.88 20.08
C LEU A 10 -5.56 14.39 20.43
N PHE A 11 -6.57 14.04 21.24
CA PHE A 11 -6.81 12.65 21.63
C PHE A 11 -7.57 11.86 20.56
N THR A 12 -8.45 12.49 19.79
CA THR A 12 -9.18 11.82 18.70
C THR A 12 -8.23 11.45 17.56
N ASP A 13 -7.32 12.36 17.21
CA ASP A 13 -6.35 12.14 16.12
C ASP A 13 -5.33 11.04 16.48
N PHE A 14 -4.92 10.96 17.76
CA PHE A 14 -4.01 9.93 18.24
C PHE A 14 -4.64 8.53 18.23
N SER A 15 -5.91 8.42 18.63
CA SER A 15 -6.64 7.14 18.62
C SER A 15 -6.81 6.62 17.19
N PHE A 16 -7.15 7.51 16.26
CA PHE A 16 -7.32 7.17 14.85
C PHE A 16 -6.00 6.79 14.18
N ALA A 17 -4.92 7.54 14.44
CA ALA A 17 -3.60 7.20 13.93
C ALA A 17 -3.11 5.84 14.46
N HIS A 18 -3.42 5.50 15.72
CA HIS A 18 -3.09 4.20 16.28
C HIS A 18 -3.86 3.05 15.61
N GLU A 19 -5.15 3.25 15.34
CA GLU A 19 -5.99 2.28 14.64
C GLU A 19 -5.46 2.00 13.22
N ILE A 20 -5.09 3.04 12.47
CA ILE A 20 -4.49 2.89 11.13
C ILE A 20 -3.18 2.09 11.19
N VAL A 21 -2.32 2.35 12.17
CA VAL A 21 -1.04 1.64 12.32
C VAL A 21 -1.25 0.15 12.59
N GLU A 22 -2.20 -0.20 13.46
CA GLU A 22 -2.51 -1.60 13.75
C GLU A 22 -3.20 -2.29 12.57
N GLU A 23 -4.09 -1.60 11.86
CA GLU A 23 -4.67 -2.10 10.60
C GLU A 23 -3.57 -2.38 9.56
N TYR A 24 -2.64 -1.44 9.37
CA TYR A 24 -1.55 -1.60 8.41
C TYR A 24 -0.62 -2.77 8.77
N LYS A 25 -0.30 -2.96 10.06
CA LYS A 25 0.49 -4.12 10.53
C LYS A 25 -0.23 -5.44 10.24
N LYS A 26 -1.54 -5.48 10.46
CA LYS A 26 -2.35 -6.66 10.15
C LYS A 26 -2.33 -6.95 8.64
N LEU A 27 -2.56 -5.94 7.79
CA LEU A 27 -2.46 -6.07 6.33
C LEU A 27 -1.09 -6.60 5.89
N SER A 28 0.00 -6.14 6.52
CA SER A 28 1.35 -6.62 6.22
C SER A 28 1.52 -8.11 6.53
N SER A 29 0.93 -8.60 7.61
CA SER A 29 0.97 -10.02 8.00
C SER A 29 0.09 -10.85 7.07
N ASP A 30 -1.13 -10.38 6.77
CA ASP A 30 -2.08 -11.05 5.89
C ASP A 30 -1.53 -11.15 4.46
N PHE A 31 -0.80 -10.13 3.99
CA PHE A 31 -0.13 -10.16 2.68
C PHE A 31 0.80 -11.36 2.55
N ILE A 32 1.68 -11.59 3.54
CA ILE A 32 2.67 -12.68 3.49
C ILE A 32 1.95 -14.03 3.37
N VAL A 33 0.89 -14.21 4.17
CA VAL A 33 0.08 -15.43 4.18
C VAL A 33 -0.56 -15.67 2.82
N GLU A 34 -1.21 -14.66 2.24
CA GLU A 34 -1.91 -14.80 0.96
C GLU A 34 -0.95 -14.92 -0.23
N TYR A 35 0.21 -14.25 -0.17
CA TYR A 35 1.26 -14.35 -1.19
C TYR A 35 1.83 -15.77 -1.26
N ILE A 36 2.15 -16.38 -0.11
CA ILE A 36 2.66 -17.76 -0.04
C ILE A 36 1.63 -18.76 -0.60
N LYS A 37 0.34 -18.51 -0.41
CA LYS A 37 -0.74 -19.34 -0.99
C LYS A 37 -0.89 -19.17 -2.51
N GLY A 38 -0.26 -18.17 -3.13
CA GLY A 38 -0.52 -17.80 -4.52
C GLY A 38 -1.92 -17.24 -4.75
N SER A 39 -2.52 -16.63 -3.72
CA SER A 39 -3.88 -16.11 -3.76
C SER A 39 -3.94 -14.73 -4.42
N GLY A 40 -4.98 -14.49 -5.23
CA GLY A 40 -5.26 -13.16 -5.80
C GLY A 40 -5.53 -12.07 -4.75
N ASN A 41 -5.81 -12.46 -3.50
CA ASN A 41 -5.99 -11.55 -2.38
C ASN A 41 -4.72 -10.77 -2.03
N ALA A 42 -3.52 -11.32 -2.31
CA ALA A 42 -2.26 -10.64 -2.02
C ALA A 42 -2.17 -9.27 -2.73
N LYS A 43 -2.65 -9.21 -3.98
CA LYS A 43 -2.76 -7.97 -4.75
C LYS A 43 -3.73 -6.98 -4.09
N GLU A 44 -4.93 -7.43 -3.71
CA GLU A 44 -5.93 -6.57 -3.07
C GLU A 44 -5.43 -6.00 -1.73
N ILE A 45 -4.66 -6.78 -0.96
CA ILE A 45 -4.03 -6.31 0.28
C ILE A 45 -2.99 -5.23 -0.02
N ALA A 46 -2.13 -5.44 -1.02
CA ALA A 46 -1.12 -4.45 -1.39
C ALA A 46 -1.75 -3.12 -1.88
N LEU A 47 -2.87 -3.20 -2.62
CA LEU A 47 -3.64 -2.01 -3.02
C LEU A 47 -4.19 -1.25 -1.80
N LYS A 48 -4.79 -1.95 -0.83
CA LYS A 48 -5.26 -1.31 0.42
C LYS A 48 -4.13 -0.64 1.21
N GLN A 49 -2.94 -1.24 1.23
CA GLN A 49 -1.78 -0.62 1.87
C GLN A 49 -1.38 0.69 1.18
N LEU A 50 -1.45 0.74 -0.15
CA LEU A 50 -1.20 1.96 -0.93
C LEU A 50 -2.33 3.00 -0.80
N ASP A 51 -3.57 2.57 -0.55
CA ASP A 51 -4.67 3.50 -0.23
C ASP A 51 -4.46 4.17 1.14
N ILE A 52 -3.82 3.48 2.10
CA ILE A 52 -3.45 4.04 3.41
C ILE A 52 -2.23 4.95 3.29
N ASP A 53 -1.16 4.49 2.63
CA ASP A 53 0.05 5.27 2.37
C ASP A 53 0.49 5.14 0.90
N PRO A 54 0.08 6.11 0.05
CA PRO A 54 0.48 6.19 -1.35
C PRO A 54 1.99 6.24 -1.58
N SER A 55 2.79 6.65 -0.58
CA SER A 55 4.24 6.82 -0.69
C SER A 55 5.03 5.57 -0.29
N ASP A 56 4.34 4.52 0.16
CA ASP A 56 4.98 3.30 0.66
C ASP A 56 5.55 2.44 -0.47
N SER A 57 6.86 2.56 -0.69
CA SER A 57 7.58 1.76 -1.67
C SER A 57 7.56 0.25 -1.36
N ALA A 58 7.40 -0.17 -0.10
CA ALA A 58 7.28 -1.58 0.23
C ALA A 58 5.90 -2.14 -0.16
N ALA A 59 4.82 -1.37 0.06
CA ALA A 59 3.50 -1.73 -0.45
C ALA A 59 3.48 -1.79 -1.99
N LEU A 60 4.18 -0.87 -2.67
CA LEU A 60 4.34 -0.93 -4.12
C LEU A 60 5.12 -2.17 -4.58
N LEU A 61 6.16 -2.57 -3.86
CA LEU A 61 6.88 -3.81 -4.12
C LEU A 61 5.95 -5.02 -3.95
N ARG A 62 5.18 -5.08 -2.86
CA ARG A 62 4.18 -6.12 -2.62
C ARG A 62 3.15 -6.22 -3.74
N LEU A 63 2.68 -5.08 -4.24
CA LEU A 63 1.82 -5.04 -5.42
C LEU A 63 2.55 -5.64 -6.62
N SER A 64 3.75 -5.16 -6.95
CA SER A 64 4.49 -5.59 -8.14
C SER A 64 4.74 -7.10 -8.21
N ILE A 65 5.03 -7.75 -7.07
CA ILE A 65 5.31 -9.19 -7.02
C ILE A 65 4.05 -10.05 -6.99
N SER A 66 2.91 -9.50 -6.57
CA SER A 66 1.64 -10.23 -6.48
C SER A 66 0.80 -10.21 -7.77
N LEU A 67 1.22 -9.45 -8.78
CA LEU A 67 0.54 -9.39 -10.08
C LEU A 67 0.72 -10.66 -10.89
N ASP A 68 -0.38 -11.16 -11.44
CA ASP A 68 -0.37 -12.10 -12.55
C ASP A 68 -0.47 -11.38 -13.92
N ASP A 69 -0.11 -12.08 -14.99
CA ASP A 69 -0.11 -11.54 -16.37
C ASP A 69 -1.50 -11.07 -16.84
N LYS A 70 -2.58 -11.47 -16.16
CA LYS A 70 -3.97 -11.13 -16.51
C LYS A 70 -4.49 -9.91 -15.76
N GLN A 71 -3.80 -9.46 -14.72
CA GLN A 71 -4.29 -8.44 -13.77
C GLN A 71 -3.81 -7.01 -14.05
N CYS A 72 -3.20 -6.77 -15.20
CA CYS A 72 -2.56 -5.48 -15.52
C CYS A 72 -3.49 -4.33 -15.91
N LYS A 73 -4.78 -4.60 -16.22
CA LYS A 73 -5.71 -3.58 -16.74
C LYS A 73 -5.96 -2.39 -15.79
N ASN A 74 -5.75 -2.57 -14.48
CA ASN A 74 -6.07 -1.55 -13.45
C ASN A 74 -4.85 -1.09 -12.63
N ILE A 75 -3.63 -1.46 -13.03
CA ILE A 75 -2.39 -1.15 -12.29
C ILE A 75 -1.71 0.12 -12.82
N LYS A 76 -2.14 0.63 -13.97
CA LYS A 76 -1.46 1.73 -14.67
C LYS A 76 -1.38 3.02 -13.85
N SER A 77 -2.38 3.32 -13.02
CA SER A 77 -2.35 4.46 -12.09
C SER A 77 -1.30 4.25 -10.99
N TYR A 78 -1.26 3.04 -10.40
CA TYR A 78 -0.31 2.67 -9.36
C TYR A 78 1.15 2.67 -9.84
N TYR A 79 1.39 2.43 -11.12
CA TYR A 79 2.73 2.40 -11.73
C TYR A 79 3.42 3.78 -11.81
N LEU A 80 2.68 4.85 -12.11
CA LEU A 80 3.28 6.18 -12.33
C LEU A 80 3.22 7.07 -11.09
N GLU A 81 2.16 6.95 -10.29
CA GLU A 81 1.78 8.00 -9.35
C GLU A 81 2.08 7.68 -7.87
N LEU A 82 2.51 6.45 -7.57
CA LEU A 82 2.66 5.96 -6.19
C LEU A 82 4.08 5.50 -5.86
N GLY A 83 4.39 5.49 -4.57
CA GLY A 83 5.68 5.21 -3.97
C GLY A 83 6.53 6.47 -3.73
N SER A 84 7.51 6.34 -2.85
CA SER A 84 8.56 7.36 -2.67
C SER A 84 9.61 7.22 -3.76
N GLU A 85 10.20 8.34 -4.21
CA GLU A 85 11.31 8.36 -5.18
C GLU A 85 12.57 7.70 -4.59
N ASN A 86 12.65 6.38 -4.73
CA ASN A 86 13.75 5.55 -4.25
C ASN A 86 13.91 4.27 -5.10
N GLU A 87 15.02 3.56 -4.86
CA GLU A 87 15.39 2.37 -5.62
C GLU A 87 14.32 1.26 -5.55
N ILE A 88 13.63 1.11 -4.42
CA ILE A 88 12.56 0.10 -4.27
C ILE A 88 11.40 0.44 -5.21
N GLN A 89 11.02 1.70 -5.33
CA GLN A 89 10.00 2.14 -6.28
C GLN A 89 10.42 1.86 -7.72
N ASP A 90 11.66 2.17 -8.09
CA ASP A 90 12.17 1.93 -9.44
C ASP A 90 12.17 0.44 -9.81
N ILE A 91 12.61 -0.42 -8.88
CA ILE A 91 12.56 -1.88 -9.05
C ILE A 91 11.11 -2.36 -9.20
N SER A 92 10.21 -1.85 -8.36
CA SER A 92 8.79 -2.23 -8.40
C SER A 92 8.15 -1.84 -9.73
N ARG A 93 8.44 -0.63 -10.23
CA ARG A 93 8.02 -0.15 -11.55
C ARG A 93 8.56 -1.02 -12.67
N ALA A 94 9.84 -1.40 -12.62
CA ALA A 94 10.45 -2.28 -13.62
C ALA A 94 9.78 -3.67 -13.64
N ILE A 95 9.45 -4.24 -12.48
CA ILE A 95 8.72 -5.51 -12.37
C ILE A 95 7.33 -5.40 -12.99
N ILE A 96 6.58 -4.34 -12.66
CA ILE A 96 5.24 -4.10 -13.22
C ILE A 96 5.33 -3.91 -14.72
N GLN A 97 6.24 -3.07 -15.21
CA GLN A 97 6.42 -2.80 -16.64
C GLN A 97 6.74 -4.09 -17.41
N ARG A 98 7.64 -4.92 -16.86
CA ARG A 98 8.00 -6.21 -17.45
C ARG A 98 6.81 -7.18 -17.51
N ARG A 99 6.05 -7.32 -16.42
CA ARG A 99 4.89 -8.24 -16.34
C ARG A 99 3.73 -7.76 -17.19
N CYS A 100 3.45 -6.46 -17.15
CA CYS A 100 2.26 -5.88 -17.78
C CYS A 100 2.47 -5.41 -19.22
N HIS A 101 3.69 -5.53 -19.74
CA HIS A 101 4.04 -5.10 -21.09
C HIS A 101 3.64 -3.65 -21.39
N PHE A 102 3.72 -2.79 -20.38
CA PHE A 102 3.52 -1.35 -20.57
C PHE A 102 4.68 -0.80 -21.42
N LYS A 103 4.32 0.00 -22.42
CA LYS A 103 5.27 0.68 -23.31
C LYS A 103 5.78 1.96 -22.69
#